data_AF-I6Y6B2-F1
#
_entry.id   AF-I6Y6B2-F1
#
_cell.length_a   1.000
_cell.length_b   1.000
_cell.length_c   1.000
_cell.angle_alpha   90.00
_cell.angle_beta   90.00
_cell.angle_gamma   90.00
#
_symmetry.space_group_name_H-M   'P 1'
#
loop_
_entity.id
_entity.type
_entity.pdbx_description
1 polymer ?
#
loop_
_entity_poly.entity_id
_entity_poly.type
_entity_poly.pdbx_seq_one_letter_code
_entity_poly.pdbx_strand_id
1 'polypeptide(L)' 'MSSLSEAIIHLAIDLFHQIRKSEKENIFLSPFSISSALAMTYLGARENTASQMQKVLHFNKIAENTRGGAAKE' A
#
# COMPACT_ATOMS: atom_id res chain seq x y z
N MET A 1 -8.14 8.96 9.25
CA MET A 1 -6.68 8.72 9.38
C MET A 1 -6.31 7.25 9.58
N SER A 2 -7.22 6.36 10.00
CA SER A 2 -6.97 4.91 10.16
C SER A 2 -6.73 4.15 8.84
N SER A 3 -7.34 4.59 7.72
CA SER A 3 -7.26 3.89 6.44
C SER A 3 -5.87 3.85 5.82
N LEU A 4 -5.06 4.90 5.98
CA LEU A 4 -3.67 4.93 5.47
C LEU A 4 -2.76 4.01 6.29
N SER A 5 -2.88 4.03 7.61
CA SER A 5 -2.12 3.10 8.47
C SER A 5 -2.46 1.65 8.18
N GLU A 6 -3.74 1.33 7.93
CA GLU A 6 -4.16 -0.02 7.51
C GLU A 6 -3.52 -0.43 6.19
N ALA A 7 -3.50 0.44 5.19
CA ALA A 7 -2.86 0.17 3.90
C ALA A 7 -1.35 -0.10 4.05
N ILE A 8 -0.64 0.67 4.89
CA ILE A 8 0.78 0.46 5.18
C ILE A 8 1.01 -0.88 5.90
N ILE A 9 0.15 -1.26 6.84
CA ILE A 9 0.22 -2.55 7.55
C ILE A 9 -0.01 -3.71 6.56
N HIS A 10 -1.00 -3.60 5.67
CA HIS A 10 -1.24 -4.64 4.66
C HIS A 10 -0.04 -4.80 3.72
N LEU A 11 0.53 -3.69 3.24
CA LEU A 11 1.76 -3.71 2.45
C LEU A 11 2.92 -4.37 3.21
N ALA A 12 3.08 -4.08 4.52
CA ALA A 12 4.11 -4.67 5.36
C ALA A 12 3.99 -6.20 5.43
N ILE A 13 2.76 -6.69 5.64
CA ILE A 13 2.46 -8.12 5.72
C ILE A 13 2.72 -8.80 4.38
N ASP A 14 2.26 -8.21 3.28
CA ASP A 14 2.46 -8.75 1.93
C ASP A 14 3.95 -8.85 1.58
N LEU A 15 4.72 -7.79 1.87
CA LEU A 15 6.17 -7.76 1.67
C LEU A 15 6.88 -8.81 2.54
N PHE A 16 6.53 -8.90 3.82
CA PHE A 16 7.13 -9.88 4.71
C PHE A 16 6.87 -11.31 4.24
N HIS A 17 5.64 -11.65 3.86
CA HIS A 17 5.31 -12.97 3.31
C HIS A 17 6.09 -13.27 2.03
N GLN A 18 6.28 -12.26 1.16
CA GLN A 18 7.04 -12.46 -0.07
C GLN A 18 8.52 -12.69 0.19
N ILE A 19 9.14 -11.92 1.08
CA ILE A 19 10.57 -12.06 1.43
C ILE A 19 10.80 -13.38 2.18
N ARG A 20 9.89 -13.78 3.07
CA ARG A 20 9.97 -15.03 3.84
C ARG A 20 9.96 -16.29 2.97
N LYS A 21 9.51 -16.22 1.71
CA LYS A 21 9.59 -17.35 0.76
C LYS A 21 11.04 -17.69 0.38
N SER A 22 11.94 -16.71 0.36
CA SER A 22 13.36 -16.90 0.04
C SER A 22 14.26 -16.80 1.27
N GLU A 23 13.98 -15.86 2.18
CA GLU A 23 14.81 -15.57 3.35
C GLU A 23 14.38 -16.36 4.59
N LYS A 24 15.27 -17.24 5.07
CA LYS A 24 15.04 -18.07 6.26
C LYS A 24 15.53 -17.43 7.56
N GLU A 25 16.39 -16.41 7.46
CA GLU A 25 16.99 -15.77 8.61
C GLU A 25 16.20 -14.52 9.06
N ASN A 26 16.88 -13.59 9.73
CA ASN A 26 16.29 -12.37 10.24
C ASN A 26 15.84 -11.47 9.08
N ILE A 27 14.61 -10.97 9.17
CA ILE A 27 14.05 -10.01 8.21
C ILE A 27 13.76 -8.72 8.96
N PHE A 28 14.34 -7.62 8.47
CA PHE A 28 14.07 -6.28 8.97
C PHE A 28 13.76 -5.36 7.79
N LEU A 29 12.62 -4.67 7.85
CA LEU A 29 12.16 -3.79 6.77
C LEU A 29 11.39 -2.60 7.35
N SER A 30 11.36 -1.48 6.62
CA SER A 30 10.58 -0.29 6.95
C SER A 30 9.43 -0.12 5.94
N PRO A 31 8.20 -0.58 6.27
CA PRO A 31 7.08 -0.53 5.32
C PRO A 31 6.68 0.89 4.97
N PHE A 32 6.76 1.81 5.95
CA PHE A 32 6.42 3.21 5.75
C PHE A 32 7.35 3.88 4.75
N SER A 33 8.67 3.65 4.87
CA SER A 33 9.65 4.21 3.94
C SER A 33 9.42 3.73 2.51
N ILE A 34 9.20 2.42 2.33
CA ILE A 34 8.89 1.81 1.03
C ILE A 34 7.59 2.38 0.45
N SER A 35 6.54 2.47 1.26
CA SER A 35 5.25 3.04 0.86
C SER A 35 5.40 4.49 0.41
N SER A 36 6.13 5.32 1.15
CA SER A 36 6.36 6.72 0.83
C SER A 36 7.13 6.90 -0.48
N ALA A 37 8.18 6.11 -0.70
CA ALA A 37 8.95 6.15 -1.94
C ALA A 37 8.07 5.77 -3.15
N LEU A 38 7.32 4.67 -3.03
CA LEU A 38 6.43 4.20 -4.10
C LEU A 38 5.22 5.12 -4.30
N ALA A 39 4.75 5.83 -3.27
CA ALA A 39 3.69 6.83 -3.42
C ALA A 39 4.13 7.99 -4.31
N MET A 40 5.37 8.49 -4.15
CA MET A 40 5.91 9.53 -5.03
C MET A 40 6.04 9.04 -6.47
N THR A 41 6.48 7.80 -6.68
CA THR A 41 6.53 7.18 -8.01
C THR A 41 5.14 6.97 -8.61
N TYR A 42 4.15 6.60 -7.78
CA TYR A 42 2.76 6.42 -8.20
C TYR A 42 2.15 7.72 -8.75
N LEU A 43 2.47 8.86 -8.15
CA LEU A 43 2.00 10.17 -8.63
C LEU A 43 2.47 10.50 -10.05
N GLY A 44 3.61 9.94 -10.49
CA GLY A 44 4.12 10.08 -11.86
C GLY A 44 3.68 8.97 -12.82
N ALA A 45 3.09 7.88 -12.31
CA ALA A 45 2.68 6.74 -13.12
C ALA A 45 1.36 6.99 -13.85
N ARG A 46 1.11 6.26 -14.95
CA ARG A 46 -0.13 6.32 -15.72
C ARG A 46 -0.67 4.93 -16.03
N GLU A 47 -1.95 4.89 -16.40
CA GLU A 47 -2.65 3.72 -16.94
C GLU A 47 -2.40 2.44 -16.12
N ASN A 48 -1.93 1.38 -16.76
CA ASN A 48 -1.69 0.08 -16.15
C ASN A 48 -0.64 0.14 -15.04
N THR A 49 0.40 0.96 -15.20
CA THR A 49 1.44 1.13 -14.18
C THR A 49 0.85 1.73 -12.90
N ALA A 50 0.07 2.81 -13.03
CA ALA A 50 -0.61 3.42 -11.88
C ALA A 50 -1.58 2.44 -11.21
N SER A 51 -2.36 1.70 -12.00
CA SER A 51 -3.34 0.72 -11.49
C SER A 51 -2.68 -0.42 -10.69
N GLN A 52 -1.58 -0.97 -11.20
CA GLN A 52 -0.83 -2.02 -10.49
C GLN A 52 -0.24 -1.49 -9.18
N MET A 53 0.36 -0.30 -9.20
CA MET A 53 0.92 0.33 -8.00
C MET A 53 -0.17 0.60 -6.95
N GLN A 54 -1.32 1.14 -7.37
CA GLN A 54 -2.45 1.41 -6.47
C GLN A 54 -2.93 0.13 -5.77
N LYS A 55 -2.97 -1.00 -6.49
CA LYS A 55 -3.39 -2.30 -5.95
C LYS A 55 -2.40 -2.81 -4.90
N VAL A 56 -1.10 -2.77 -5.18
CA VAL A 56 -0.07 -3.28 -4.27
C VAL A 56 0.08 -2.38 -3.03
N LEU A 57 -0.06 -1.07 -3.19
CA LEU A 57 -0.01 -0.10 -2.09
C LEU A 57 -1.32 -0.05 -1.27
N HIS A 58 -2.34 -0.84 -1.64
CA HIS A 58 -3.68 -0.85 -1.01
C HIS A 58 -4.38 0.52 -0.99
N PHE A 59 -4.03 1.43 -1.91
CA PHE A 59 -4.61 2.77 -1.98
C PHE A 59 -6.07 2.77 -2.49
N ASN A 60 -6.49 1.73 -3.18
CA ASN A 60 -7.89 1.52 -3.57
C ASN A 60 -8.82 1.45 -2.34
N LYS A 61 -8.39 0.79 -1.25
CA LYS A 61 -9.17 0.65 -0.01
C LYS A 61 -9.30 1.97 0.75
N ILE A 62 -8.32 2.87 0.60
CA ILE A 62 -8.36 4.22 1.15
C ILE A 62 -9.42 5.06 0.43
N ALA A 63 -9.44 4.99 -0.91
CA ALA A 63 -10.37 5.77 -1.74
C ALA A 63 -11.84 5.32 -1.56
N GLU A 64 -12.08 4.02 -1.38
CA GLU A 64 -13.43 3.49 -1.08
C GLU A 64 -13.98 4.01 0.24
N ASN A 65 -13.15 4.08 1.29
CA ASN A 65 -13.57 4.56 2.60
C ASN A 65 -13.92 6.06 2.59
N THR A 66 -13.27 6.85 1.72
CA THR A 66 -13.59 8.28 1.53
C THR A 66 -14.93 8.48 0.80
N ARG A 67 -15.31 7.59 -0.11
CA ARG A 67 -16.59 7.69 -0.87
C ARG A 67 -17.81 7.26 -0.05
N GLY A 68 -17.64 6.31 0.88
CA GLY A 68 -18.71 5.88 1.80
C GLY A 68 -19.19 6.95 2.78
N GLY A 69 -18.40 8.00 3.02
CA GLY A 69 -18.77 9.13 3.89
C GLY A 69 -19.60 10.22 3.21
N ALA A 70 -19.62 10.29 1.87
CA ALA A 70 -20.30 11.37 1.14
C ALA A 70 -21.76 11.07 0.77
N ALA A 71 -22.24 9.85 0.99
CA ALA A 71 -23.61 9.41 0.65
C ALA A 71 -24.56 9.41 1.86
N LYS A 72 -24.19 10.09 2.95
CA LYS A 72 -24.93 10.10 4.21
C LYS A 72 -25.14 11.52 4.75
N GLU A 73 -25.59 12.42 3.88
CA GLU A 73 -26.29 13.67 4.25
C GLU A 73 -27.45 13.91 3.28
#